data_AF-A0A813R4D8-F1
#
_entry.id   AF-A0A813R4D8-F1
#
_cell.length_a   1.000
_cell.length_b   1.000
_cell.length_c   1.000
_cell.angle_alpha   90.00
_cell.angle_beta   90.00
_cell.angle_gamma   90.00
#
_symmetry.space_group_name_H-M   'P 1'
#
loop_
_entity.id
_entity.type
_entity.pdbx_description
1 polymer ?
#
loop_
_entity_poly.entity_id
_entity_poly.type
_entity_poly.pdbx_seq_one_letter_code
_entity_poly.pdbx_strand_id
1 'polypeptide(L)' 'MQEFTLEPLTELRIETSVKCTLQLKSGFAEIFGTELSKNKDYTFPNGGKFAAFTWHGCTITISFLKKKII' A
#
# COMPACT_ATOMS: atom_id res chain seq x y z
N MET A 1 2.16 -12.01 1.18
CA MET A 1 1.91 -10.66 1.70
C MET A 1 3.27 -10.09 2.02
N GLN A 2 3.57 -8.89 1.52
CA GLN A 2 4.87 -8.23 1.72
C GLN A 2 4.66 -7.05 2.65
N GLU A 3 5.56 -6.87 3.60
CA GLU A 3 5.51 -5.78 4.57
C GLU A 3 6.62 -4.77 4.27
N PHE A 4 6.30 -3.50 4.47
CA PHE A 4 7.20 -2.37 4.27
C PHE A 4 7.08 -1.45 5.47
N THR A 5 8.21 -1.15 6.10
CA THR A 5 8.31 -0.07 7.08
C THR A 5 8.91 1.14 6.39
N LEU A 6 8.21 2.26 6.48
CA LEU A 6 8.60 3.53 5.90
C LEU A 6 9.05 4.45 7.03
N GLU A 7 10.20 5.09 6.83
CA GLU A 7 10.68 6.17 7.69
C GLU A 7 9.84 7.44 7.48
N PRO A 8 9.82 8.38 8.43
CA PRO A 8 9.19 9.69 8.24
C PRO A 8 9.65 10.38 6.95
N LEU A 9 8.72 11.05 6.28
CA LEU A 9 8.94 11.81 5.05
C LEU A 9 9.39 10.96 3.85
N THR A 10 9.00 9.68 3.82
CA THR A 10 9.25 8.78 2.69
C THR A 10 7.95 8.27 2.08
N GLU A 11 8.04 7.78 0.84
CA GLU A 11 6.93 7.13 0.15
C GLU A 11 7.33 5.76 -0.40
N LEU A 12 6.36 4.84 -0.38
CA LEU A 12 6.42 3.58 -1.10
C LEU A 12 5.71 3.78 -2.43
N ARG A 13 6.43 3.59 -3.54
CA ARG A 13 5.88 3.63 -4.90
C ARG A 13 5.51 2.22 -5.35
N ILE A 14 4.25 2.03 -5.72
CA ILE A 14 3.73 0.77 -6.22
C ILE A 14 3.41 0.94 -7.70
N GLU A 15 3.98 0.03 -8.51
CA GLU A 15 3.56 -0.21 -9.89
C GLU A 15 3.26 -1.71 -10.03
N THR A 16 2.03 -2.05 -10.40
CA THR A 16 1.61 -3.45 -10.51
C THR A 16 0.76 -3.68 -11.75
N SER A 17 1.05 -4.77 -12.46
CA SER A 17 0.23 -5.27 -13.57
C SER A 17 -0.96 -6.11 -13.10
N VAL A 18 -1.00 -6.47 -11.81
CA VAL A 18 -2.04 -7.28 -11.19
C VAL A 18 -2.77 -6.51 -10.09
N LYS A 19 -3.98 -6.96 -9.76
CA LYS A 19 -4.74 -6.45 -8.61
C LYS A 19 -3.92 -6.60 -7.33
N CYS A 20 -3.85 -5.54 -6.53
CA CYS A 20 -3.21 -5.58 -5.22
C CYS A 20 -4.11 -5.00 -4.13
N THR A 21 -3.87 -5.43 -2.90
CA THR A 21 -4.55 -4.91 -1.71
C THR A 21 -3.51 -4.41 -0.73
N LEU A 22 -3.66 -3.15 -0.31
CA LEU A 22 -2.84 -2.45 0.66
C LEU A 22 -3.59 -2.35 1.99
N GLN A 23 -2.87 -2.54 3.10
CA GLN A 23 -3.34 -2.23 4.45
C GLN A 23 -2.27 -1.47 5.24
N LEU A 24 -2.69 -0.46 6.00
CA LEU A 24 -1.88 0.19 7.02
C LEU A 24 -1.91 -0.63 8.32
N LYS A 25 -0.75 -1.07 8.82
CA LYS A 25 -0.62 -1.87 10.04
C LYS A 25 -0.26 -1.04 11.27
N SER A 26 0.54 0.02 11.10
CA SER A 26 0.97 0.91 12.17
C SER A 26 1.30 2.30 11.63
N GLY A 27 1.32 3.31 12.49
CA GLY A 27 1.63 4.69 12.11
C GLY A 27 0.53 5.37 11.29
N PHE A 28 0.92 6.37 10.50
CA PHE A 28 0.04 7.18 9.66
C PHE A 28 0.56 7.20 8.23
N ALA A 29 -0.33 7.04 7.26
CA ALA A 29 0.01 7.09 5.86
C ALA A 29 -1.14 7.65 5.03
N GLU A 30 -0.81 8.24 3.89
CA GLU A 30 -1.76 8.83 2.95
C GLU A 30 -1.43 8.42 1.51
N ILE A 31 -2.44 8.42 0.66
CA ILE A 31 -2.28 8.28 -0.79
C ILE A 31 -2.82 9.58 -1.41
N PHE A 32 -1.92 10.37 -2.00
CA PHE A 32 -2.24 11.65 -2.64
C PHE A 32 -3.12 12.57 -1.79
N GLY A 33 -2.77 12.75 -0.51
CA GLY A 33 -3.51 13.57 0.46
C GLY A 33 -4.75 12.91 1.09
N THR A 34 -5.09 11.67 0.71
CA THR A 34 -6.16 10.90 1.36
C THR A 34 -5.58 9.97 2.42
N GLU A 35 -5.95 10.20 3.69
CA GLU A 35 -5.48 9.37 4.81
C GLU A 35 -5.99 7.93 4.76
N LEU A 36 -5.13 6.98 5.18
CA LEU A 36 -5.45 5.57 5.28
C LEU A 36 -5.91 5.20 6.70
N SER A 37 -7.00 4.44 6.78
CA SER A 37 -7.47 3.86 8.03
C SER A 37 -6.69 2.59 8.35
N LYS A 38 -6.26 2.44 9.61
CA LYS A 38 -5.57 1.24 10.11
C LYS A 38 -6.42 -0.02 9.87
N ASN A 39 -5.77 -1.09 9.41
CA ASN A 39 -6.35 -2.41 9.13
C ASN A 39 -7.51 -2.43 8.10
N LYS A 40 -7.72 -1.34 7.35
CA LYS A 40 -8.69 -1.30 6.26
C LYS A 40 -8.05 -1.76 4.96
N ASP A 41 -8.77 -2.58 4.21
CA ASP A 41 -8.37 -3.03 2.88
C ASP A 41 -8.60 -1.94 1.82
N TYR A 42 -7.51 -1.53 1.18
CA TYR A 42 -7.52 -0.66 0.01
C TYR A 42 -7.10 -1.47 -1.20
N THR A 43 -8.07 -1.80 -2.05
CA THR A 43 -7.84 -2.67 -3.21
C THR A 43 -7.70 -1.85 -4.47
N PHE A 44 -6.56 -1.98 -5.13
CA PHE A 44 -6.25 -1.32 -6.39
C PHE A 44 -6.43 -2.30 -7.55
N PRO A 45 -7.07 -1.87 -8.65
CA PRO A 45 -7.24 -2.70 -9.83
C PRO A 45 -5.89 -3.00 -10.50
N ASN A 46 -5.91 -3.89 -11.50
CA ASN A 46 -4.75 -4.16 -12.34
C ASN A 46 -4.24 -2.89 -13.03
N GLY A 47 -2.92 -2.76 -13.18
CA GLY A 47 -2.31 -1.58 -13.79
C GLY A 47 -2.22 -0.36 -12.86
N GLY A 48 -2.44 -0.54 -11.55
CA GLY A 48 -2.36 0.54 -10.57
C GLY A 48 -0.94 1.10 -10.43
N LYS A 49 -0.83 2.44 -10.50
CA LYS A 49 0.36 3.21 -10.14
C LYS A 49 -0.02 4.22 -9.05
N PHE A 50 0.55 4.08 -7.86
CA PHE A 50 0.25 4.97 -6.74
C PHE A 50 1.43 5.02 -5.77
N ALA A 51 1.42 6.03 -4.90
CA ALA A 51 2.40 6.17 -3.83
C ALA A 51 1.67 6.30 -2.49
N ALA A 52 2.14 5.55 -1.49
CA ALA A 52 1.75 5.74 -0.10
C ALA A 52 2.86 6.52 0.59
N PHE A 53 2.55 7.72 1.06
CA PHE A 53 3.47 8.62 1.75
C PHE A 53 3.21 8.59 3.26
N THR A 54 4.24 8.84 4.06
CA THR A 54 4.09 9.02 5.51
C THR A 54 4.85 10.23 6.02
N TRP A 55 4.19 11.03 6.86
CA TRP A 55 4.81 12.15 7.57
C TRP A 55 5.58 11.70 8.82
N HIS A 56 5.15 10.62 9.47
CA HIS A 56 5.61 10.23 10.81
C HIS A 56 6.20 8.81 10.89
N GLY A 57 6.25 8.12 9.76
CA GLY A 57 6.61 6.71 9.70
C GLY A 57 5.38 5.81 9.81
N CYS A 58 5.43 4.67 9.12
CA CYS A 58 4.35 3.68 9.12
C CYS A 58 4.83 2.29 8.73
N THR A 59 4.00 1.28 9.02
CA THR A 59 4.14 -0.06 8.45
C THR A 59 2.95 -0.36 7.57
N ILE A 60 3.21 -0.72 6.32
CA ILE A 60 2.21 -1.05 5.30
C ILE A 60 2.43 -2.48 4.83
N THR A 61 1.34 -3.20 4.59
CA THR A 61 1.37 -4.52 3.97
C THR A 61 0.68 -4.49 2.61
N ILE A 62 1.27 -5.19 1.64
CA ILE A 62 0.73 -5.35 0.29
C ILE A 62 0.53 -6.85 0.00
N SER A 63 -0.63 -7.20 -0.53
CA SER A 63 -0.89 -8.51 -1.11
C SER A 63 -1.22 -8.39 -2.60
N PHE A 64 -0.68 -9.31 -3.40
CA PHE A 64 -0.92 -9.36 -4.84
C PHE A 64 -1.77 -10.58 -5.15
N LEU A 65 -2.85 -10.40 -5.91
CA LEU A 65 -3.64 -11.54 -6.38
C LEU A 65 -2.85 -12.22 -7.51
N LYS A 66 -2.24 -13.37 -7.24
CA LYS A 66 -1.62 -14.19 -8.28
C LYS A 66 -2.73 -14.73 -9.19
N LYS A 67 -2.61 -14.54 -10.52
CA LYS A 67 -3.47 -15.27 -11.46
C LYS A 67 -3.24 -16.77 -11.21
N LYS A 68 -4.31 -17.49 -10.88
CA LYS A 68 -4.31 -18.95 -10.81
C LYS A 68 -4.16 -19.44 -12.25
N ILE A 69 -2.97 -19.92 -12.60
CA ILE A 69 -2.75 -20.60 -13.89
C ILE A 69 -3.44 -21.95 -13.74
N ILE A 70 -4.43 -22.19 -14.60
CA ILE A 70 -5.19 -23.44 -14.71
C ILE A 70 -4.38 -24.41 -15.55
#